data_AF-A0A359F8W8-F1
#
_entry.id   AF-A0A359F8W8-F1
#
_cell.length_a   1.000
_cell.length_b   1.000
_cell.length_c   1.000
_cell.angle_alpha   90.00
_cell.angle_beta   90.00
_cell.angle_gamma   90.00
#
_symmetry.space_group_name_H-M   'P 1'
#
loop_
_entity.id
_entity.type
_entity.pdbx_description
1 polymer ?
#
loop_
_entity_poly.entity_id
_entity_poly.type
_entity_poly.pdbx_seq_one_letter_code
_entity_poly.pdbx_strand_id
1 'polypeptide(L)'
;DDSHIFCTREMIAEELASLLSFVLDVLRAFGFTEFQAKLSTRPLEKSVGPDELWEEATEGLRAALEAADLDYVTDEGGGAFYGPKIDVDIRDAIGRSWQLSTIQLDFNLPERFGLEYIAPSGERLAPVMIHRALFGSVERFFGVLLEHYAGAFPTWLSPVQVRVLPVSDAHDDYARDVIKRLRQVGVRSDLGVAEESLGNRIRKAKAEKLPYVLVVGEDDVSSNTVGVNARGNQVERDVPLDSFVDRVVTEIAEHRVG
;
A
#
# COMPACT_ATOMS: atom_id res chain seq x y z
N ASP A 1 2.29 -0.95 -11.21
CA ASP A 1 1.78 0.35 -10.76
C ASP A 1 1.09 1.01 -11.94
N ASP A 2 1.84 1.61 -12.86
CA ASP A 2 1.35 2.06 -14.16
C ASP A 2 0.79 0.91 -15.01
N SER A 3 -0.31 1.15 -15.73
CA SER A 3 -0.96 0.20 -16.62
C SER A 3 -1.94 0.91 -17.55
N HIS A 4 -2.18 0.28 -18.70
CA HIS A 4 -3.11 0.74 -19.73
C HIS A 4 -4.13 -0.37 -20.01
N ILE A 5 -5.40 -0.10 -19.78
CA ILE A 5 -6.51 -1.04 -19.98
C ILE A 5 -7.19 -0.68 -21.29
N PHE A 6 -7.39 -1.67 -22.16
CA PHE A 6 -8.15 -1.51 -23.40
C PHE A 6 -9.50 -2.20 -23.24
N CYS A 7 -10.59 -1.47 -23.40
CA CYS A 7 -11.94 -1.99 -23.27
C CYS A 7 -12.86 -1.45 -24.37
N THR A 8 -14.04 -2.05 -24.53
CA THR A 8 -15.08 -1.51 -25.41
C THR A 8 -15.77 -0.33 -24.72
N ARG A 9 -16.52 0.49 -25.47
CA ARG A 9 -17.19 1.67 -24.90
C ARG A 9 -18.22 1.28 -23.83
N GLU A 10 -18.92 0.17 -24.05
CA GLU A 10 -19.95 -0.34 -23.15
C GLU A 10 -19.38 -0.79 -21.80
N MET A 11 -18.08 -1.13 -21.75
CA MET A 11 -17.40 -1.58 -20.55
C MET A 11 -16.83 -0.44 -19.70
N ILE A 12 -16.80 0.81 -20.21
CA ILE A 12 -16.15 1.94 -19.52
C ILE A 12 -16.61 2.07 -18.07
N ALA A 13 -17.93 2.12 -17.84
CA ALA A 13 -18.47 2.36 -16.50
C ALA A 13 -18.09 1.25 -15.51
N GLU A 14 -18.18 -0.02 -15.93
CA GLU A 14 -17.83 -1.18 -15.11
C GLU A 14 -16.32 -1.22 -14.81
N GLU A 15 -15.48 -1.00 -15.82
CA GLU A 15 -14.02 -0.98 -15.67
C GLU A 15 -13.55 0.15 -14.75
N LEU A 16 -14.14 1.36 -14.87
CA LEU A 16 -13.80 2.49 -14.00
C LEU A 16 -14.21 2.23 -12.55
N ALA A 17 -15.40 1.68 -12.31
CA ALA A 17 -15.87 1.36 -10.96
C ALA A 17 -15.01 0.26 -10.32
N SER A 18 -14.73 -0.82 -11.05
CA SER A 18 -13.85 -1.91 -10.59
C SER A 18 -12.46 -1.39 -10.27
N LEU A 19 -11.90 -0.56 -11.16
CA LEU A 19 -10.58 0.02 -11.00
C LEU A 19 -10.50 0.98 -9.81
N LEU A 20 -11.48 1.85 -9.62
CA LEU A 20 -11.51 2.75 -8.46
C LEU A 20 -11.60 1.95 -7.16
N SER A 21 -12.44 0.92 -7.08
CA SER A 21 -12.49 0.02 -5.92
C SER A 21 -11.12 -0.60 -5.65
N PHE A 22 -10.47 -1.12 -6.68
CA PHE A 22 -9.14 -1.72 -6.55
C PHE A 22 -8.08 -0.72 -6.05
N VAL A 23 -8.10 0.52 -6.56
CA VAL A 23 -7.22 1.61 -6.08
C VAL A 23 -7.41 1.84 -4.59
N LEU A 24 -8.66 2.00 -4.15
CA LEU A 24 -8.98 2.26 -2.74
C LEU A 24 -8.58 1.09 -1.84
N ASP A 25 -8.82 -0.15 -2.28
CA ASP A 25 -8.46 -1.35 -1.51
C ASP A 25 -6.95 -1.51 -1.36
N VAL A 26 -6.20 -1.22 -2.42
CA VAL A 26 -4.73 -1.18 -2.36
C VAL A 26 -4.28 -0.13 -1.33
N LEU A 27 -4.79 1.11 -1.41
CA LEU A 27 -4.39 2.15 -0.46
C LEU A 27 -4.79 1.80 1.00
N ARG A 28 -5.97 1.19 1.21
CA ARG A 28 -6.41 0.70 2.54
C ARG A 28 -5.50 -0.40 3.09
N ALA A 29 -5.02 -1.31 2.25
CA ALA A 29 -4.06 -2.34 2.67
C ALA A 29 -2.75 -1.73 3.20
N PHE A 30 -2.39 -0.52 2.74
CA PHE A 30 -1.25 0.25 3.23
C PHE A 30 -1.58 1.18 4.41
N GLY A 31 -2.79 1.10 4.97
CA GLY A 31 -3.20 1.85 6.17
C GLY A 31 -3.86 3.20 5.90
N PHE A 32 -4.06 3.58 4.63
CA PHE A 32 -4.76 4.82 4.31
C PHE A 32 -6.27 4.63 4.38
N THR A 33 -6.95 5.46 5.17
CA THR A 33 -8.42 5.40 5.34
C THR A 33 -9.14 6.69 4.97
N GLU A 34 -8.42 7.80 4.90
CA GLU A 34 -8.95 9.10 4.54
C GLU A 34 -8.58 9.43 3.08
N PHE A 35 -9.60 9.42 2.22
CA PHE A 35 -9.46 9.69 0.79
C PHE A 35 -10.26 10.94 0.41
N GLN A 36 -9.76 11.69 -0.55
CA GLN A 36 -10.53 12.72 -1.25
C GLN A 36 -10.28 12.56 -2.75
N ALA A 37 -11.35 12.41 -3.52
CA ALA A 37 -11.23 12.37 -4.97
C ALA A 37 -11.36 13.77 -5.59
N LYS A 38 -10.73 13.93 -6.76
CA LYS A 38 -10.97 15.06 -7.65
C LYS A 38 -11.40 14.54 -9.02
N LEU A 39 -12.57 14.97 -9.48
CA LEU A 39 -13.05 14.72 -10.83
C LEU A 39 -12.64 15.90 -11.71
N SER A 40 -11.59 15.72 -12.52
CA SER A 40 -11.10 16.77 -13.41
C SER A 40 -11.76 16.68 -14.78
N THR A 41 -12.49 17.73 -15.17
CA THR A 41 -13.32 17.79 -16.38
C THR A 41 -12.58 18.43 -17.56
N ARG A 42 -13.23 18.51 -18.72
CA ARG A 42 -12.64 18.92 -19.99
C ARG A 42 -12.00 20.33 -19.99
N PRO A 43 -10.73 20.48 -20.40
CA PRO A 43 -10.17 21.79 -20.71
C PRO A 43 -10.73 22.32 -22.04
N LEU A 44 -11.47 23.42 -22.01
CA LEU A 44 -12.16 23.98 -23.18
C LEU A 44 -11.22 24.42 -24.32
N GLU A 45 -10.04 24.96 -23.99
CA GLU A 45 -9.13 25.53 -24.99
C GLU A 45 -8.11 24.53 -25.55
N LYS A 46 -7.92 23.38 -24.90
CA LYS A 46 -6.82 22.45 -25.17
C LYS A 46 -7.24 20.99 -25.09
N SER A 47 -8.44 20.65 -25.55
CA SER A 47 -8.92 19.27 -25.61
C SER A 47 -8.98 18.75 -27.04
N VAL A 48 -8.81 17.44 -27.19
CA VAL A 48 -9.00 16.71 -28.46
C VAL A 48 -10.20 15.78 -28.35
N GLY A 49 -10.77 15.40 -29.49
CA GLY A 49 -11.94 14.54 -29.57
C GLY A 49 -13.29 15.28 -29.48
N PRO A 50 -14.39 14.62 -29.88
CA PRO A 50 -15.74 15.17 -29.87
C PRO A 50 -16.31 15.33 -28.46
N ASP A 51 -17.26 16.26 -28.33
CA ASP A 51 -17.92 16.62 -27.07
C ASP A 51 -18.64 15.42 -26.43
N GLU A 52 -19.28 14.58 -27.24
CA GLU A 52 -20.03 13.40 -26.80
C GLU A 52 -19.14 12.41 -26.04
N LEU A 53 -17.90 12.19 -26.49
CA LEU A 53 -16.96 11.29 -25.81
C LEU A 53 -16.51 11.85 -24.47
N TRP A 54 -16.35 13.18 -24.38
CA TRP A 54 -15.98 13.84 -23.14
C TRP A 54 -17.09 13.76 -22.10
N GLU A 55 -18.35 13.92 -22.53
CA GLU A 55 -19.52 13.77 -21.68
C GLU A 55 -19.67 12.33 -21.18
N GLU A 56 -19.60 11.34 -22.09
CA GLU A 56 -19.64 9.91 -21.76
C GLU A 56 -18.55 9.53 -20.74
N ALA A 57 -17.31 9.97 -20.98
CA ALA A 57 -16.19 9.67 -20.10
C ALA A 57 -16.29 10.34 -18.73
N THR A 58 -16.72 11.61 -18.69
CA THR A 58 -16.87 12.35 -17.43
C THR A 58 -17.99 11.75 -16.60
N GLU A 59 -19.09 11.35 -17.23
CA GLU A 59 -20.21 10.70 -16.54
C GLU A 59 -19.84 9.28 -16.06
N GLY A 60 -19.08 8.51 -16.85
CA GLY A 60 -18.55 7.23 -16.42
C GLY A 60 -17.66 7.33 -15.17
N LEU A 61 -16.79 8.35 -15.12
CA LEU A 61 -15.96 8.62 -13.93
C LEU A 61 -16.81 9.07 -12.74
N ARG A 62 -17.82 9.92 -12.97
CA ARG A 62 -18.75 10.36 -11.92
C ARG A 62 -19.50 9.18 -11.32
N ALA A 63 -20.08 8.33 -12.16
CA ALA A 63 -20.81 7.14 -11.73
C ALA A 63 -19.91 6.18 -10.94
N ALA A 64 -18.64 6.03 -11.33
CA ALA A 64 -17.67 5.23 -10.58
C ALA A 64 -17.41 5.80 -9.17
N LEU A 65 -17.26 7.12 -9.03
CA LEU A 65 -17.10 7.79 -7.74
C LEU A 65 -18.33 7.60 -6.84
N GLU A 66 -19.53 7.77 -7.40
CA GLU A 66 -20.79 7.60 -6.68
C GLU A 66 -21.02 6.14 -6.25
N ALA A 67 -20.71 5.17 -7.12
CA ALA A 67 -20.80 3.74 -6.80
C ALA A 67 -19.81 3.32 -5.70
N ALA A 68 -18.66 3.99 -5.62
CA ALA A 68 -17.65 3.76 -4.59
C ALA A 68 -17.95 4.48 -3.25
N ASP A 69 -19.02 5.27 -3.18
CA ASP A 69 -19.37 6.14 -2.05
C ASP A 69 -18.17 7.02 -1.62
N LEU A 70 -17.45 7.55 -2.63
CA LEU A 70 -16.26 8.35 -2.41
C LEU A 70 -16.55 9.84 -2.60
N ASP A 71 -16.37 10.61 -1.53
CA ASP A 71 -16.47 12.07 -1.59
C ASP A 71 -15.46 12.65 -2.59
N TYR A 72 -15.95 13.52 -3.47
CA TYR A 72 -15.13 14.17 -4.49
C TYR A 72 -15.47 15.64 -4.69
N VAL A 73 -14.49 16.38 -5.22
CA VAL A 73 -14.67 17.74 -5.73
C VAL A 73 -14.47 17.76 -7.24
N THR A 74 -15.28 18.57 -7.94
CA THR A 74 -15.09 18.77 -9.38
C THR A 74 -14.02 19.83 -9.61
N ASP A 75 -13.02 19.50 -10.41
CA ASP A 75 -11.95 20.38 -10.86
C ASP A 75 -12.19 20.77 -12.32
N GLU A 76 -12.92 21.87 -12.51
CA GLU A 76 -13.40 22.28 -13.82
C GLU A 76 -12.24 22.64 -14.77
N GLY A 77 -12.14 21.90 -15.87
CA GLY A 77 -11.07 22.09 -16.87
C GLY A 77 -9.70 21.55 -16.46
N GLY A 78 -9.58 20.84 -15.33
CA GLY A 78 -8.33 20.24 -14.86
C GLY A 78 -7.94 18.93 -15.55
N GLY A 79 -8.79 18.43 -16.47
CA GLY A 79 -8.58 17.19 -17.20
C GLY A 79 -7.35 17.25 -18.10
N ALA A 80 -6.86 16.09 -18.53
CA ALA A 80 -5.80 16.03 -19.53
C ALA A 80 -6.32 16.51 -20.89
N PHE A 81 -5.44 16.82 -21.84
CA PHE A 81 -5.93 17.24 -23.18
C PHE A 81 -6.71 16.12 -23.92
N TYR A 82 -6.51 14.85 -23.54
CA TYR A 82 -7.08 13.67 -24.20
C TYR A 82 -8.26 13.02 -23.47
N GLY A 83 -8.59 13.47 -22.25
CA GLY A 83 -9.76 12.97 -21.53
C GLY A 83 -9.82 13.40 -20.06
N PRO A 84 -10.96 13.11 -19.40
CA PRO A 84 -11.17 13.42 -18.00
C PRO A 84 -10.46 12.41 -17.10
N LYS A 85 -10.30 12.76 -15.82
CA LYS A 85 -9.61 11.90 -14.86
C LYS A 85 -10.17 12.00 -13.45
N ILE A 86 -9.96 10.94 -12.69
CA ILE A 86 -10.06 10.91 -11.23
C ILE A 86 -8.64 10.93 -10.67
N ASP A 87 -8.39 11.87 -9.77
CA ASP A 87 -7.20 11.84 -8.91
C ASP A 87 -7.63 11.52 -7.48
N VAL A 88 -6.93 10.57 -6.84
CA VAL A 88 -7.17 10.20 -5.43
C VAL A 88 -6.06 10.80 -4.59
N ASP A 89 -6.46 11.75 -3.75
CA ASP A 89 -5.62 12.37 -2.75
C ASP A 89 -5.74 11.59 -1.42
N ILE A 90 -4.61 11.45 -0.74
CA ILE A 90 -4.57 10.99 0.66
C ILE A 90 -4.04 12.09 1.57
N ARG A 91 -4.43 12.02 2.84
CA ARG A 91 -3.93 12.91 3.87
C ARG A 91 -2.81 12.26 4.68
N ASP A 92 -1.67 12.94 4.81
CA ASP A 92 -0.58 12.47 5.67
C ASP A 92 -0.84 12.77 7.15
N ALA A 93 0.04 12.24 8.03
CA ALA A 93 -0.08 12.37 9.48
C ALA A 93 -0.02 13.82 10.02
N ILE A 94 0.46 14.79 9.23
CA ILE A 94 0.50 16.21 9.60
C ILE A 94 -0.54 17.05 8.84
N GLY A 95 -1.43 16.39 8.09
CA GLY A 95 -2.60 16.98 7.49
C GLY A 95 -2.42 17.51 6.07
N ARG A 96 -1.29 17.26 5.39
CA ARG A 96 -1.08 17.64 3.98
C ARG A 96 -1.76 16.65 3.04
N SER A 97 -2.25 17.16 1.91
CA SER A 97 -2.84 16.34 0.85
C SER A 97 -1.79 15.94 -0.18
N TRP A 98 -1.75 14.66 -0.53
CA TRP A 98 -0.86 14.09 -1.54
C TRP A 98 -1.68 13.36 -2.60
N GLN A 99 -1.59 13.82 -3.84
CA GLN A 99 -2.10 13.07 -4.98
C GLN A 99 -1.23 11.83 -5.21
N LEU A 100 -1.83 10.64 -5.11
CA LEU A 100 -1.14 9.37 -5.34
C LEU A 100 -1.65 8.64 -6.58
N SER A 101 -2.94 8.32 -6.59
CA SER A 101 -3.53 7.48 -7.64
C SER A 101 -4.23 8.34 -8.68
N THR A 102 -4.26 7.86 -9.91
CA THR A 102 -4.95 8.54 -11.00
C THR A 102 -5.56 7.51 -11.95
N ILE A 103 -6.78 7.80 -12.42
CA ILE A 103 -7.50 7.04 -13.44
C ILE A 103 -7.89 8.02 -14.53
N GLN A 104 -7.46 7.79 -15.77
CA GLN A 104 -7.65 8.73 -16.87
C GLN A 104 -8.17 8.01 -18.10
N LEU A 105 -9.20 8.54 -18.76
CA LEU A 105 -9.64 8.02 -20.04
C LEU A 105 -8.86 8.69 -21.18
N ASP A 106 -8.50 7.90 -22.17
CA ASP A 106 -7.86 8.36 -23.40
C ASP A 106 -8.52 7.73 -24.62
N PHE A 107 -9.14 8.59 -25.42
CA PHE A 107 -9.75 8.24 -26.70
C PHE A 107 -8.83 8.57 -27.89
N ASN A 108 -7.80 9.37 -27.65
CA ASN A 108 -6.92 9.92 -28.67
C ASN A 108 -5.80 8.95 -29.06
N LEU A 109 -5.16 8.27 -28.10
CA LEU A 109 -4.10 7.33 -28.41
C LEU A 109 -4.60 6.12 -29.21
N PRO A 110 -5.72 5.47 -28.88
CA PRO A 110 -6.26 4.39 -29.72
C PRO A 110 -6.44 4.78 -31.18
N GLU A 111 -7.00 5.97 -31.44
CA GLU A 111 -7.17 6.49 -32.79
C GLU A 111 -5.83 6.77 -33.48
N ARG A 112 -4.90 7.47 -32.80
CA ARG A 112 -3.59 7.82 -33.35
C ARG A 112 -2.72 6.62 -33.68
N PHE A 113 -2.87 5.52 -32.93
CA PHE A 113 -2.15 4.27 -33.17
C PHE A 113 -2.89 3.34 -34.15
N GLY A 114 -4.11 3.69 -34.59
CA GLY A 114 -4.93 2.84 -35.44
C GLY A 114 -5.30 1.51 -34.77
N LEU A 115 -5.57 1.55 -33.46
CA LEU A 115 -5.97 0.37 -32.71
C LEU A 115 -7.41 0.00 -33.02
N GLU A 116 -7.66 -1.28 -33.24
CA GLU A 116 -8.99 -1.80 -33.60
C GLU A 116 -9.24 -3.13 -32.89
N TYR A 117 -10.51 -3.38 -32.55
CA TYR A 117 -11.02 -4.70 -32.22
C TYR A 117 -12.20 -5.05 -33.15
N ILE A 118 -12.49 -6.35 -33.28
CA ILE A 118 -13.63 -6.83 -34.07
C ILE A 118 -14.83 -6.98 -33.15
N ALA A 119 -15.85 -6.16 -33.35
CA ALA A 119 -17.10 -6.22 -32.61
C ALA A 119 -17.91 -7.48 -32.98
N PRO A 120 -18.89 -7.91 -32.15
CA PRO A 120 -19.78 -9.02 -32.48
C PRO A 120 -20.54 -8.84 -33.82
N SER A 121 -20.74 -7.59 -34.26
CA SER A 121 -21.32 -7.25 -35.57
C SER A 121 -20.38 -7.54 -36.75
N GLY A 122 -19.09 -7.81 -36.51
CA GLY A 122 -18.04 -7.92 -37.52
C GLY A 122 -17.38 -6.60 -37.90
N GLU A 123 -17.86 -5.47 -37.35
CA GLU A 123 -17.27 -4.15 -37.56
C GLU A 123 -15.94 -3.99 -36.81
N ARG A 124 -15.02 -3.21 -37.38
CA ARG A 124 -13.77 -2.81 -36.73
C ARG A 124 -14.00 -1.51 -35.99
N LEU A 125 -13.89 -1.57 -34.66
CA LEU A 125 -14.10 -0.42 -33.78
C LEU A 125 -12.81 -0.09 -33.02
N ALA A 126 -12.61 1.18 -32.71
CA ALA A 126 -11.51 1.60 -31.85
C ALA A 126 -11.83 1.28 -30.37
N PRO A 127 -10.89 0.71 -29.60
CA PRO A 127 -11.06 0.53 -28.17
C PRO A 127 -10.91 1.85 -27.42
N VAL A 128 -11.36 1.87 -26.18
CA VAL A 128 -11.06 2.94 -25.22
C VAL A 128 -9.85 2.54 -24.39
N MET A 129 -8.93 3.48 -24.15
CA MET A 129 -7.79 3.28 -23.28
C MET A 129 -8.05 3.94 -21.93
N ILE A 130 -7.83 3.20 -20.84
CA ILE A 130 -7.85 3.73 -19.47
C ILE A 130 -6.43 3.64 -18.91
N HIS A 131 -5.85 4.80 -18.59
CA HIS A 131 -4.59 4.90 -17.88
C HIS A 131 -4.85 4.78 -16.38
N ARG A 132 -3.98 4.04 -15.70
CA ARG A 132 -4.01 3.97 -14.24
C ARG A 132 -2.61 4.02 -13.63
N ALA A 133 -2.49 4.73 -12.52
CA ALA A 133 -1.38 4.56 -11.57
C ALA A 133 -1.98 4.40 -10.16
N LEU A 134 -1.47 3.43 -9.40
CA LEU A 134 -1.98 3.11 -8.06
C LEU A 134 -1.21 3.90 -6.99
N PHE A 135 0.10 3.79 -7.03
CA PHE A 135 1.06 4.45 -6.15
C PHE A 135 1.57 5.77 -6.74
N GLY A 136 1.48 5.92 -8.06
CA GLY A 136 2.32 6.86 -8.80
C GLY A 136 3.78 6.38 -8.77
N SER A 137 4.74 7.29 -8.64
CA SER A 137 6.13 6.84 -8.43
C SER A 137 6.28 6.14 -7.08
N VAL A 138 6.97 4.99 -7.07
CA VAL A 138 7.25 4.23 -5.84
C VAL A 138 7.97 5.09 -4.80
N GLU A 139 8.85 5.99 -5.23
CA GLU A 139 9.60 6.91 -4.37
C GLU A 139 8.66 7.87 -3.63
N ARG A 140 7.71 8.49 -4.34
CA ARG A 140 6.70 9.36 -3.72
C ARG A 140 5.83 8.58 -2.75
N PHE A 141 5.32 7.42 -3.19
CA PHE A 141 4.47 6.58 -2.34
C PHE A 141 5.17 6.19 -1.05
N PHE A 142 6.44 5.77 -1.12
CA PHE A 142 7.23 5.43 0.05
C PHE A 142 7.52 6.65 0.93
N GLY A 143 7.75 7.83 0.33
CA GLY A 143 7.87 9.10 1.06
C GLY A 143 6.63 9.40 1.90
N VAL A 144 5.43 9.26 1.30
CA VAL A 144 4.17 9.49 2.03
C VAL A 144 3.92 8.40 3.08
N LEU A 145 4.23 7.14 2.79
CA LEU A 145 4.14 6.05 3.78
C LEU A 145 5.04 6.31 5.00
N LEU A 146 6.27 6.79 4.78
CA LEU A 146 7.19 7.11 5.85
C LEU A 146 6.61 8.19 6.77
N GLU A 147 5.98 9.21 6.20
CA GLU A 147 5.31 10.28 6.94
C GLU A 147 4.05 9.78 7.66
N HIS A 148 3.23 8.98 7.00
CA HIS A 148 2.00 8.39 7.54
C HIS A 148 2.29 7.55 8.80
N TYR A 149 3.28 6.67 8.74
CA TYR A 149 3.67 5.85 9.89
C TYR A 149 4.63 6.57 10.84
N ALA A 150 5.09 7.77 10.50
CA ALA A 150 6.23 8.42 11.13
C ALA A 150 7.45 7.48 11.27
N GLY A 151 7.65 6.54 10.33
CA GLY A 151 8.68 5.50 10.38
C GLY A 151 8.38 4.28 11.26
N ALA A 152 7.22 4.22 11.94
CA ALA A 152 6.75 3.03 12.66
C ALA A 152 5.99 2.08 11.73
N PHE A 153 6.67 1.56 10.69
CA PHE A 153 6.02 0.70 9.69
C PHE A 153 5.34 -0.53 10.30
N PRO A 154 4.26 -1.04 9.69
CA PRO A 154 3.65 -2.32 10.08
C PRO A 154 4.64 -3.46 9.83
N THR A 155 4.44 -4.59 10.51
CA THR A 155 5.42 -5.68 10.52
C THR A 155 5.75 -6.15 9.11
N TRP A 156 4.77 -6.31 8.22
CA TRP A 156 5.01 -6.77 6.85
C TRP A 156 5.88 -5.81 6.01
N LEU A 157 5.87 -4.49 6.32
CA LEU A 157 6.71 -3.48 5.65
C LEU A 157 8.05 -3.23 6.35
N SER A 158 8.18 -3.56 7.64
CA SER A 158 9.36 -3.20 8.42
C SER A 158 10.64 -3.86 7.89
N PRO A 159 11.74 -3.11 7.64
CA PRO A 159 13.02 -3.67 7.18
C PRO A 159 13.57 -4.74 8.13
N VAL A 160 13.41 -4.53 9.44
CA VAL A 160 13.63 -5.51 10.49
C VAL A 160 12.31 -5.71 11.23
N GLN A 161 11.79 -6.93 11.18
CA GLN A 161 10.50 -7.28 11.78
C GLN A 161 10.68 -7.68 13.25
N VAL A 162 11.73 -8.44 13.54
CA VAL A 162 12.02 -8.98 14.86
C VAL A 162 13.51 -8.85 15.17
N ARG A 163 13.86 -8.19 16.28
CA ARG A 163 15.22 -8.21 16.82
C ARG A 163 15.28 -9.07 18.08
N VAL A 164 16.23 -10.01 18.14
CA VAL A 164 16.44 -10.87 19.31
C VAL A 164 17.60 -10.36 20.15
N LEU A 165 17.37 -10.19 21.45
CA LEU A 165 18.33 -9.67 22.42
C LEU A 165 18.59 -10.73 23.51
N PRO A 166 19.74 -11.41 23.50
CA PRO A 166 20.13 -12.26 24.62
C PRO A 166 20.43 -11.41 25.85
N VAL A 167 20.04 -11.87 27.05
CA VAL A 167 20.33 -11.17 28.32
C VAL A 167 21.83 -11.10 28.61
N SER A 168 22.59 -12.11 28.19
CA SER A 168 24.04 -12.24 28.31
C SER A 168 24.57 -13.16 27.21
N ASP A 169 25.89 -13.17 26.99
CA ASP A 169 26.56 -14.00 25.99
C ASP A 169 26.30 -15.51 26.15
N ALA A 170 25.92 -15.95 27.35
CA ALA A 170 25.56 -17.35 27.61
C ALA A 170 24.30 -17.79 26.84
N HIS A 171 23.45 -16.84 26.43
CA HIS A 171 22.20 -17.13 25.70
C HIS A 171 22.30 -16.86 24.20
N ASP A 172 23.50 -16.56 23.68
CA ASP A 172 23.73 -16.23 22.26
C ASP A 172 23.32 -17.36 21.32
N ASP A 173 23.61 -18.61 21.68
CA ASP A 173 23.29 -19.77 20.85
C ASP A 173 21.78 -19.92 20.68
N TYR A 174 21.02 -19.81 21.78
CA TYR A 174 19.56 -19.84 21.73
C TYR A 174 18.99 -18.65 20.95
N ALA A 175 19.53 -17.44 21.11
CA ALA A 175 19.11 -16.29 20.32
C ALA A 175 19.35 -16.50 18.81
N ARG A 176 20.45 -17.14 18.43
CA ARG A 176 20.74 -17.52 17.02
C ARG A 176 19.77 -18.59 16.51
N ASP A 177 19.39 -19.56 17.34
CA ASP A 177 18.39 -20.57 16.99
C ASP A 177 17.00 -19.96 16.78
N VAL A 178 16.57 -19.03 17.64
CA VAL A 178 15.34 -18.25 17.46
C VAL A 178 15.35 -17.52 16.11
N ILE A 179 16.43 -16.81 15.80
CA ILE A 179 16.59 -16.09 14.52
C ILE A 179 16.53 -17.06 13.34
N LYS A 180 17.24 -18.18 13.41
CA LYS A 180 17.25 -19.20 12.35
C LYS A 180 15.84 -19.69 12.07
N ARG A 181 15.05 -19.95 13.12
CA ARG A 181 13.66 -20.41 13.00
C ARG A 181 12.74 -19.37 12.38
N LEU A 182 12.88 -18.11 12.80
CA LEU A 182 12.15 -16.98 12.20
C LEU A 182 12.49 -16.82 10.71
N ARG A 183 13.77 -16.88 10.34
CA ARG A 183 14.22 -16.75 8.95
C ARG A 183 13.75 -17.91 8.07
N GLN A 184 13.65 -19.13 8.62
CA GLN A 184 13.12 -20.29 7.89
C GLN A 184 11.67 -20.10 7.42
N VAL A 185 10.89 -19.28 8.11
CA VAL A 185 9.52 -18.93 7.73
C VAL A 185 9.40 -17.55 7.08
N GLY A 186 10.52 -16.97 6.63
CA GLY A 186 10.54 -15.71 5.88
C GLY A 186 10.51 -14.43 6.73
N VAL A 187 10.58 -14.52 8.05
CA VAL A 187 10.62 -13.34 8.93
C VAL A 187 12.00 -12.68 8.87
N ARG A 188 12.04 -11.38 8.56
CA ARG A 188 13.25 -10.56 8.56
C ARG A 188 13.67 -10.27 10.01
N SER A 189 14.59 -11.07 10.52
CA SER A 189 15.08 -10.96 11.90
C SER A 189 16.59 -10.77 12.01
N ASP A 190 17.02 -10.09 13.06
CA ASP A 190 18.43 -9.86 13.40
C ASP A 190 18.74 -10.10 14.89
N LEU A 191 20.04 -10.16 15.20
CA LEU A 191 20.57 -10.33 16.55
C LEU A 191 21.09 -8.99 17.05
N GLY A 192 20.65 -8.56 18.25
CA GLY A 192 21.27 -7.41 18.91
C GLY A 192 22.41 -7.86 19.83
N VAL A 193 23.64 -7.64 19.36
CA VAL A 193 24.90 -7.99 20.04
C VAL A 193 24.94 -7.44 21.46
N ALA A 194 25.43 -8.22 22.42
CA ALA A 194 25.47 -7.90 23.85
C ALA A 194 26.66 -7.00 24.27
N GLU A 195 27.01 -5.98 23.48
CA GLU A 195 28.08 -5.03 23.81
C GLU A 195 27.69 -4.00 24.89
N GLU A 196 26.39 -3.85 25.14
CA GLU A 196 25.83 -2.89 26.08
C GLU A 196 24.75 -3.54 26.96
N SER A 197 24.38 -2.84 28.05
CA SER A 197 23.30 -3.29 28.93
C SER A 197 22.00 -3.56 28.15
N LEU A 198 21.27 -4.60 28.58
CA LEU A 198 20.02 -5.00 27.93
C LEU A 198 19.01 -3.85 27.82
N GLY A 199 18.88 -3.03 28.87
CA GLY A 199 18.00 -1.86 28.85
C GLY A 199 18.37 -0.84 27.77
N ASN A 200 19.67 -0.61 27.53
CA ASN A 200 20.13 0.26 26.45
C ASN A 200 19.79 -0.33 25.07
N ARG A 201 19.99 -1.64 24.89
CA ARG A 201 19.67 -2.33 23.63
C ARG A 201 18.17 -2.29 23.32
N ILE A 202 17.32 -2.54 24.32
CA ILE A 202 15.85 -2.42 24.19
C ILE A 202 15.48 -0.98 23.80
N ARG A 203 16.06 0.02 24.46
CA ARG A 203 15.79 1.44 24.16
C ARG A 203 16.18 1.81 22.73
N LYS A 204 17.35 1.36 22.25
CA LYS A 204 17.81 1.57 20.86
C LYS A 204 16.85 0.93 19.86
N ALA A 205 16.48 -0.33 20.08
CA ALA A 205 15.53 -1.04 19.23
C ALA A 205 14.14 -0.36 19.20
N LYS A 206 13.66 0.17 20.33
CA LYS A 206 12.43 0.98 20.38
C LYS A 206 12.57 2.32 19.65
N ALA A 207 13.73 2.96 19.70
CA ALA A 207 14.01 4.20 18.97
C ALA A 207 14.06 3.98 17.45
N GLU A 208 14.55 2.80 17.02
CA GLU A 208 14.47 2.32 15.62
C GLU A 208 13.05 1.90 15.21
N LYS A 209 12.08 1.96 16.13
CA LYS A 209 10.66 1.65 15.90
C LYS A 209 10.45 0.22 15.40
N LEU A 210 11.26 -0.73 15.85
CA LEU A 210 11.07 -2.14 15.46
C LEU A 210 9.70 -2.67 15.93
N PRO A 211 8.98 -3.45 15.11
CA PRO A 211 7.69 -4.02 15.52
C PRO A 211 7.83 -4.95 16.74
N TYR A 212 8.85 -5.81 16.72
CA TYR A 212 9.11 -6.76 17.80
C TYR A 212 10.56 -6.74 18.26
N VAL A 213 10.73 -6.71 19.57
CA VAL A 213 12.00 -6.99 20.25
C VAL A 213 11.79 -8.21 21.13
N LEU A 214 12.48 -9.30 20.83
CA LEU A 214 12.49 -10.49 21.69
C LEU A 214 13.66 -10.40 22.65
N VAL A 215 13.42 -10.76 23.90
CA VAL A 215 14.46 -10.89 24.92
C VAL A 215 14.51 -12.34 25.34
N VAL A 216 15.71 -12.91 25.42
CA VAL A 216 15.91 -14.31 25.83
C VAL A 216 16.93 -14.41 26.96
N GLY A 217 16.52 -14.99 28.08
CA GLY A 217 17.35 -15.28 29.24
C GLY A 217 17.43 -16.77 29.57
N GLU A 218 17.99 -17.11 30.73
CA GLU A 218 18.18 -18.49 31.19
C GLU A 218 16.86 -19.29 31.21
N ASP A 219 15.80 -18.70 31.79
CA ASP A 219 14.49 -19.34 31.88
C ASP A 219 13.93 -19.65 30.47
N ASP A 220 14.15 -18.75 29.51
CA ASP A 220 13.72 -18.90 28.13
C ASP A 220 14.44 -20.04 27.39
N VAL A 221 15.75 -20.17 27.63
CA VAL A 221 16.56 -21.27 27.08
C VAL A 221 16.03 -22.62 27.58
N SER A 222 15.77 -22.71 28.88
CA SER A 222 15.30 -23.96 29.51
C SER A 222 13.88 -24.34 29.08
N SER A 223 13.02 -23.35 28.79
CA SER A 223 11.60 -23.54 28.53
C SER A 223 11.22 -23.43 27.05
N ASN A 224 12.18 -23.12 26.17
CA ASN A 224 11.95 -22.84 24.74
C ASN A 224 10.91 -21.71 24.54
N THR A 225 11.06 -20.63 25.30
CA THR A 225 10.19 -19.44 25.26
C THR A 225 10.94 -18.19 24.83
N VAL A 226 10.23 -17.07 24.69
CA VAL A 226 10.78 -15.73 24.46
C VAL A 226 10.01 -14.68 25.26
N GLY A 227 10.70 -13.64 25.74
CA GLY A 227 10.07 -12.42 26.22
C GLY A 227 9.74 -11.48 25.06
N VAL A 228 8.47 -11.21 24.80
CA VAL A 228 8.03 -10.37 23.67
C VAL A 228 7.83 -8.92 24.12
N ASN A 229 8.67 -8.01 23.62
CA ASN A 229 8.44 -6.57 23.66
C ASN A 229 7.89 -6.12 22.29
N ALA A 230 6.57 -6.15 22.11
CA ALA A 230 5.92 -5.57 20.94
C ALA A 230 5.85 -4.03 21.03
N ARG A 231 5.99 -3.34 19.90
CA ARG A 231 5.94 -1.87 19.83
C ARG A 231 4.59 -1.36 20.32
N GLY A 232 4.60 -0.49 21.33
CA GLY A 232 3.38 0.11 21.88
C GLY A 232 2.62 -0.77 22.89
N ASN A 233 3.04 -2.02 23.10
CA ASN A 233 2.35 -2.98 23.98
C ASN A 233 3.15 -3.27 25.27
N GLN A 234 2.47 -3.90 26.23
CA GLN A 234 3.12 -4.44 27.42
C GLN A 234 4.00 -5.64 27.07
N VAL A 235 4.98 -5.91 27.94
CA VAL A 235 5.90 -7.03 27.76
C VAL A 235 5.18 -8.34 28.12
N GLU A 236 5.16 -9.28 27.19
CA GLU A 236 4.72 -10.64 27.43
C GLU A 236 5.94 -11.49 27.80
N ARG A 237 5.86 -12.31 28.85
CA ARG A 237 6.92 -13.23 29.26
C ARG A 237 6.49 -14.67 29.02
N ASP A 238 7.47 -15.57 28.96
CA ASP A 238 7.24 -17.01 28.88
C ASP A 238 6.40 -17.42 27.65
N VAL A 239 6.48 -16.64 26.56
CA VAL A 239 5.73 -16.93 25.33
C VAL A 239 6.41 -18.09 24.63
N PRO A 240 5.74 -19.23 24.38
CA PRO A 240 6.32 -20.32 23.62
C PRO A 240 6.79 -19.84 22.25
N LEU A 241 8.01 -20.23 21.86
CA LEU A 241 8.59 -19.75 20.61
C LEU A 241 7.72 -20.12 19.39
N ASP A 242 7.08 -21.31 19.41
CA ASP A 242 6.10 -21.75 18.40
C ASP A 242 4.93 -20.79 18.26
N SER A 243 4.30 -20.47 19.38
CA SER A 243 3.18 -19.51 19.40
C SER A 243 3.59 -18.13 18.88
N PHE A 244 4.79 -17.65 19.20
CA PHE A 244 5.27 -16.37 18.67
C PHE A 244 5.49 -16.42 17.16
N VAL A 245 6.11 -17.49 16.65
CA VAL A 245 6.36 -17.68 15.21
C VAL A 245 5.05 -17.70 14.42
N ASP A 246 4.06 -18.47 14.86
CA ASP A 246 2.75 -18.55 14.21
C ASP A 246 2.04 -17.19 14.20
N ARG A 247 2.11 -16.47 15.33
CA ARG A 247 1.53 -15.14 15.47
C ARG A 247 2.13 -14.15 14.47
N VAL A 248 3.45 -14.04 14.40
CA VAL A 248 4.12 -13.04 13.53
C VAL A 248 3.96 -13.39 12.05
N VAL A 249 3.98 -14.67 11.69
CA VAL A 249 3.73 -15.12 10.31
C VAL A 249 2.30 -14.77 9.88
N THR A 250 1.32 -15.04 10.75
CA THR A 250 -0.10 -14.71 10.49
C THR A 250 -0.28 -13.20 10.31
N GLU A 251 0.29 -12.39 11.19
CA GLU A 251 0.22 -10.93 11.09
C GLU A 251 0.83 -10.40 9.79
N ILE A 252 1.96 -10.95 9.36
CA ILE A 252 2.62 -10.59 8.10
C ILE A 252 1.75 -10.99 6.91
N ALA A 253 1.22 -12.21 6.89
CA ALA A 253 0.42 -12.75 5.79
C ALA A 253 -0.91 -11.99 5.60
N GLU A 254 -1.49 -11.51 6.70
CA GLU A 254 -2.72 -10.71 6.71
C GLU A 254 -2.48 -9.21 6.48
N HIS A 255 -1.23 -8.78 6.26
CA HIS A 255 -0.83 -7.38 6.06
C HIS A 255 -1.38 -6.43 7.13
N ARG A 256 -1.45 -6.85 8.40
CA ARG A 256 -2.07 -6.04 9.47
C ARG A 256 -1.34 -4.70 9.63
N VAL A 257 -2.11 -3.62 9.71
CA VAL A 257 -1.63 -2.23 9.80
C VAL A 257 -1.79 -1.68 11.22
N GLY A 258 -1.18 -2.35 12.20
CA GLY A 258 -1.22 -1.97 13.62
C GLY A 258 -2.25 -2.74 14.43
#